data_AF-A0A3B3SBL0-F1
#
_entry.id   AF-A0A3B3SBL0-F1
#
_cell.length_a   1.000
_cell.length_b   1.000
_cell.length_c   1.000
_cell.angle_alpha   90.00
_cell.angle_beta   90.00
_cell.angle_gamma   90.00
#
_symmetry.space_group_name_H-M   'P 1'
#
loop_
_entity.id
_entity.type
_entity.pdbx_description
1 polymer ?
#
loop_
_entity_poly.entity_id
_entity_poly.type
_entity_poly.pdbx_seq_one_letter_code
_entity_poly.pdbx_strand_id
1 'polypeptide(L)'
;MASLKAFQEQTQIISEPVEDTDPSSFESKMSLKSTHPVQVTEPQPVTLQLTSMPPGYLTPSSERIQQLFKDLQCSNGSCEKCCCLAPPPKISDLMNDEDLLYTLRLKLDPSHCTIKNWKNFASRWGMTYDELVLLEHRTQGSAHSPTQEFLRRYNEKSVTELTELCRIYQRIDVLRVLQRWVENDWPSRWQKAH
;
A
#
# COMPACT_ATOMS: atom_id res chain seq x y z
N MET A 1 43.64 -29.47 -51.11
CA MET A 1 43.40 -29.21 -52.55
C MET A 1 41.97 -28.69 -52.70
N ALA A 2 41.79 -27.59 -53.45
CA ALA A 2 40.58 -27.03 -54.11
C ALA A 2 39.20 -27.14 -53.39
N SER A 3 38.52 -26.08 -52.95
CA SER A 3 37.89 -24.94 -53.67
C SER A 3 36.83 -25.32 -54.72
N LEU A 4 35.57 -24.88 -54.54
CA LEU A 4 34.82 -23.99 -55.47
C LEU A 4 33.33 -23.78 -55.08
N LYS A 5 32.96 -22.49 -54.91
CA LYS A 5 31.70 -21.75 -55.25
C LYS A 5 30.39 -22.07 -54.49
N ALA A 6 29.65 -21.13 -53.87
CA ALA A 6 29.19 -19.76 -54.15
C ALA A 6 27.94 -19.65 -55.06
N PHE A 7 26.99 -18.81 -54.61
CA PHE A 7 25.76 -18.25 -55.22
C PHE A 7 24.47 -19.10 -55.20
N GLN A 8 23.43 -18.62 -54.50
CA GLN A 8 22.39 -17.80 -55.15
C GLN A 8 21.53 -17.02 -54.13
N GLU A 9 21.49 -15.72 -54.35
CA GLU A 9 20.63 -14.70 -53.75
C GLU A 9 19.25 -14.77 -54.42
N GLN A 10 18.17 -14.80 -53.65
CA GLN A 10 16.84 -14.43 -54.14
C GLN A 10 16.14 -13.56 -53.10
N THR A 11 16.17 -12.26 -53.39
CA THR A 11 15.23 -11.24 -52.96
C THR A 11 13.80 -11.65 -53.31
N GLN A 12 12.91 -11.69 -52.32
CA GLN A 12 11.49 -11.43 -52.58
C GLN A 12 10.91 -10.63 -51.43
N ILE A 13 10.87 -9.32 -51.67
CA ILE A 13 10.08 -8.35 -50.93
C ILE A 13 8.62 -8.65 -51.32
N ILE A 14 7.84 -9.19 -50.39
CA ILE A 14 6.37 -9.25 -50.53
C ILE A 14 5.82 -8.35 -49.43
N SER A 15 5.54 -7.12 -49.84
CA SER A 15 4.70 -6.17 -49.13
C SER A 15 3.24 -6.62 -49.28
N GLU A 16 2.60 -6.99 -48.18
CA GLU A 16 1.15 -7.22 -48.09
C GLU A 16 0.41 -5.96 -47.63
N PRO A 17 -0.85 -5.77 -48.08
CA PRO A 17 -1.51 -4.48 -48.13
C PRO A 17 -1.95 -3.97 -46.76
N VAL A 18 -1.81 -2.66 -46.58
CA VAL A 18 -2.34 -1.91 -45.44
C VAL A 18 -3.87 -1.90 -45.56
N GLU A 19 -4.56 -2.56 -44.65
CA GLU A 19 -6.01 -2.55 -44.59
C GLU A 19 -6.46 -1.19 -44.05
N ASP A 20 -6.99 -0.36 -44.96
CA ASP A 20 -7.62 0.93 -44.67
C ASP A 20 -8.74 0.74 -43.64
N THR A 21 -8.45 0.97 -42.37
CA THR A 21 -9.48 1.10 -41.34
C THR A 21 -9.79 2.58 -41.17
N ASP A 22 -10.89 3.01 -41.79
CA ASP A 22 -11.44 4.35 -41.61
C ASP A 22 -11.68 4.65 -40.12
N PRO A 23 -11.26 5.83 -39.62
CA PRO A 23 -11.67 6.29 -38.30
C PRO A 23 -13.15 6.64 -38.34
N SER A 24 -14.00 5.75 -37.80
CA SER A 24 -15.41 6.04 -37.54
C SER A 24 -15.53 7.30 -36.67
N SER A 25 -15.94 8.40 -37.30
CA SER A 25 -16.28 9.66 -36.64
C SER A 25 -17.56 9.46 -35.84
N PHE A 26 -17.45 9.38 -34.52
CA PHE A 26 -18.63 9.53 -33.67
C PHE A 26 -18.95 11.03 -33.58
N GLU A 27 -19.97 11.47 -34.30
CA GLU A 27 -20.57 12.78 -34.05
C GLU A 27 -21.39 12.73 -32.76
N SER A 28 -20.76 13.04 -31.63
CA SER A 28 -21.50 13.32 -30.39
C SER A 28 -22.20 14.69 -30.51
N LYS A 29 -23.46 14.67 -30.95
CA LYS A 29 -24.39 15.79 -30.78
C LYS A 29 -24.61 16.06 -29.29
N MET A 30 -23.78 16.91 -28.70
CA MET A 30 -24.00 17.45 -27.36
C MET A 30 -25.17 18.45 -27.39
N SER A 31 -26.39 17.94 -27.30
CA SER A 31 -27.57 18.76 -27.00
C SER A 31 -27.69 18.95 -25.49
N LEU A 32 -27.00 19.97 -24.97
CA LEU A 32 -27.20 20.44 -23.59
C LEU A 32 -27.88 21.81 -23.63
N LYS A 33 -29.19 21.83 -23.88
CA LYS A 33 -30.02 22.99 -23.53
C LYS A 33 -30.58 22.78 -22.12
N SER A 34 -29.73 23.00 -21.12
CA SER A 34 -30.16 23.11 -19.73
C SER A 34 -30.85 24.45 -19.55
N THR A 35 -32.18 24.44 -19.48
CA THR A 35 -33.00 25.62 -19.12
C THR A 35 -33.23 25.61 -17.62
N HIS A 36 -32.22 25.98 -16.83
CA HIS A 36 -32.39 26.22 -15.40
C HIS A 36 -31.91 27.64 -15.10
N PRO A 37 -32.73 28.50 -14.45
CA PRO A 37 -32.36 29.88 -14.20
C PRO A 37 -31.21 29.95 -13.19
N VAL A 38 -30.15 30.66 -13.56
CA VAL A 38 -29.03 31.00 -12.68
C VAL A 38 -29.56 31.95 -11.61
N GLN A 39 -29.66 31.48 -10.37
CA GLN A 39 -29.94 32.35 -9.23
C GLN A 39 -28.66 33.13 -8.90
N VAL A 40 -28.71 34.46 -9.10
CA VAL A 40 -27.68 35.38 -8.65
C VAL A 40 -27.86 35.58 -7.15
N THR A 41 -27.11 34.84 -6.35
CA THR A 41 -27.01 35.11 -4.91
C THR A 41 -25.81 36.02 -4.70
N GLU A 42 -26.07 37.27 -4.30
CA GLU A 42 -25.02 38.21 -3.93
C GLU A 42 -24.27 37.71 -2.68
N PRO A 43 -22.92 37.81 -2.64
CA PRO A 43 -22.17 37.40 -1.46
C PRO A 43 -22.33 38.47 -0.37
N GLN A 44 -23.22 38.23 0.58
CA GLN A 44 -23.17 38.93 1.87
C GLN A 44 -21.98 38.39 2.67
N PRO A 45 -21.08 39.26 3.17
CA PRO A 45 -20.01 38.84 4.05
C PRO A 45 -20.60 38.51 5.43
N VAL A 46 -20.96 37.23 5.63
CA VAL A 46 -21.38 36.74 6.94
C VAL A 46 -20.14 36.66 7.82
N THR A 47 -19.94 37.66 8.67
CA THR A 47 -18.80 37.69 9.59
C THR A 47 -19.16 36.82 10.79
N LEU A 48 -18.72 35.57 10.80
CA LEU A 48 -18.77 34.74 12.00
C LEU A 48 -17.75 35.29 13.00
N GLN A 49 -18.24 35.92 14.06
CA GLN A 49 -17.42 36.30 15.22
C GLN A 49 -16.91 35.03 15.89
N LEU A 50 -15.72 34.55 15.49
CA LEU A 50 -14.98 33.58 16.28
C LEU A 50 -14.46 34.30 17.52
N THR A 51 -15.17 34.15 18.63
CA THR A 51 -14.61 34.44 19.95
C THR A 51 -13.38 33.58 20.16
N SER A 52 -12.20 34.19 20.03
CA SER A 52 -10.90 33.59 20.29
C SER A 52 -10.82 33.24 21.78
N MET A 53 -10.78 31.94 22.08
CA MET A 53 -10.42 31.47 23.42
C MET A 53 -8.91 31.68 23.62
N PRO A 54 -8.46 32.12 24.81
CA PRO A 54 -7.05 32.24 25.11
C PRO A 54 -6.38 30.85 25.02
N PRO A 55 -5.17 30.76 24.46
CA PRO A 55 -4.44 29.49 24.37
C PRO A 55 -3.97 29.09 25.77
N GLY A 56 -4.79 28.32 26.46
CA GLY A 56 -4.48 27.72 27.73
C GLY A 56 -5.34 26.50 27.94
N TYR A 57 -4.69 25.37 28.26
CA TYR A 57 -5.29 24.13 28.76
C TYR A 57 -5.78 23.06 27.77
N LEU A 58 -5.30 23.05 26.52
CA LEU A 58 -5.24 21.80 25.75
C LEU A 58 -3.78 21.45 25.48
N THR A 59 -3.06 21.06 26.52
CA THR A 59 -1.94 20.14 26.32
C THR A 59 -2.54 18.84 25.78
N PRO A 60 -2.16 18.37 24.57
CA PRO A 60 -2.42 16.99 24.23
C PRO A 60 -1.69 16.19 25.29
N SER A 61 -2.41 15.38 26.06
CA SER A 61 -1.80 14.43 26.97
C SER A 61 -1.17 13.27 26.19
N SER A 62 -0.33 13.58 25.19
CA SER A 62 0.57 12.62 24.56
C SER A 62 1.66 12.16 25.54
N GLU A 63 1.90 12.94 26.61
CA GLU A 63 2.89 12.60 27.63
C GLU A 63 2.40 11.51 28.59
N ARG A 64 1.08 11.36 28.85
CA ARG A 64 0.60 10.24 29.69
C ARG A 64 0.75 8.88 29.00
N ILE A 65 0.65 8.84 27.67
CA ILE A 65 0.89 7.59 26.93
C ILE A 65 2.38 7.23 27.01
N GLN A 66 3.29 8.21 26.93
CA GLN A 66 4.74 7.97 27.04
C GLN A 66 5.21 7.67 28.46
N GLN A 67 4.52 8.17 29.49
CA GLN A 67 4.87 7.87 30.88
C GLN A 67 4.68 6.38 31.22
N LEU A 68 3.73 5.70 30.58
CA LEU A 68 3.53 4.26 30.76
C LEU A 68 4.70 3.41 30.21
N PHE A 69 5.47 3.95 29.25
CA PHE A 69 6.62 3.26 28.65
C PHE A 69 7.95 3.52 29.36
N LYS A 70 8.04 4.54 30.24
CA LYS A 70 9.31 4.92 30.90
C LYS A 70 9.55 4.26 32.27
N ASP A 71 8.55 3.63 32.86
CA ASP A 71 8.66 3.02 34.20
C ASP A 71 8.95 1.50 34.19
N LEU A 72 9.28 0.91 33.03
CA LEU A 72 9.69 -0.51 32.90
C LEU A 72 11.19 -0.67 32.59
N GLN A 73 12.04 0.16 33.17
CA GLN A 73 13.46 -0.17 33.28
C GLN A 73 13.59 -1.37 34.23
N CYS A 74 13.59 -2.61 33.71
CA CYS A 74 14.06 -3.78 34.46
C CYS A 74 15.57 -3.54 34.73
N SER A 75 15.86 -2.90 35.86
CA SER A 75 17.21 -2.77 36.40
C SER A 75 17.67 -4.16 36.84
N ASN A 76 18.88 -4.54 36.42
CA ASN A 76 19.58 -5.78 36.74
C ASN A 76 19.27 -6.32 38.15
N GLY A 77 18.52 -7.41 38.19
CA GLY A 77 18.20 -8.18 39.39
C GLY A 77 17.15 -9.23 39.05
N SER A 78 17.46 -10.50 39.29
CA SER A 78 16.66 -11.70 38.97
C SER A 78 15.14 -11.47 39.01
N CYS A 79 14.55 -11.27 37.83
CA CYS A 79 13.10 -11.18 37.70
C CYS A 79 12.62 -12.43 36.95
N GLU A 80 12.21 -13.46 37.71
CA GLU A 80 11.66 -14.70 37.13
C GLU A 80 10.33 -14.46 36.37
N LYS A 81 9.75 -13.26 36.48
CA LYS A 81 8.53 -12.80 35.77
C LYS A 81 8.60 -11.29 35.44
N CYS A 82 9.63 -10.80 34.75
CA CYS A 82 9.52 -9.45 34.14
C CYS A 82 8.49 -9.61 33.02
N CYS A 83 7.29 -9.03 33.19
CA CYS A 83 6.33 -8.84 32.12
C CYS A 83 6.89 -7.78 31.15
N CYS A 84 7.97 -8.10 30.46
CA CYS A 84 8.46 -7.28 29.36
C CYS A 84 7.35 -7.26 28.31
N LEU A 85 6.64 -6.14 28.21
CA LEU A 85 5.67 -5.95 27.13
C LEU A 85 6.43 -6.14 25.82
N ALA A 86 5.92 -7.02 24.95
CA ALA A 86 6.54 -7.23 23.66
C ALA A 86 6.63 -5.88 22.93
N PRO A 87 7.80 -5.53 22.37
CA PRO A 87 7.97 -4.28 21.66
C PRO A 87 7.04 -4.25 20.44
N PRO A 88 6.66 -3.07 19.89
CA PRO A 88 5.87 -3.02 18.67
C PRO A 88 6.55 -3.81 17.53
N PRO A 89 5.82 -4.73 16.86
CA PRO A 89 6.42 -5.58 15.84
C PRO A 89 6.80 -4.79 14.59
N LYS A 90 7.88 -5.20 13.95
CA LYS A 90 8.28 -4.76 12.61
C LYS A 90 7.69 -5.65 11.52
N ILE A 91 7.74 -5.18 10.28
CA ILE A 91 7.38 -6.00 9.13
C ILE A 91 8.27 -7.23 9.04
N SER A 92 9.56 -7.15 9.39
CA SER A 92 10.45 -8.32 9.48
C SER A 92 9.92 -9.42 10.41
N ASP A 93 9.30 -9.05 11.54
CA ASP A 93 8.74 -10.02 12.49
C ASP A 93 7.49 -10.70 11.94
N LEU A 94 6.62 -9.90 11.30
CA LEU A 94 5.45 -10.37 10.56
C LEU A 94 5.85 -11.35 9.44
N MET A 95 6.99 -11.12 8.79
CA MET A 95 7.49 -11.98 7.70
C MET A 95 7.93 -13.37 8.16
N ASN A 96 8.08 -13.61 9.47
CA ASN A 96 8.39 -14.93 10.03
C ASN A 96 7.13 -15.77 10.30
N ASP A 97 5.94 -15.23 10.07
CA ASP A 97 4.66 -15.91 10.24
C ASP A 97 4.03 -16.26 8.88
N GLU A 98 4.22 -17.50 8.44
CA GLU A 98 3.74 -17.97 7.13
C GLU A 98 2.20 -17.97 7.02
N ASP A 99 1.48 -18.27 8.10
CA ASP A 99 0.00 -18.31 8.09
C ASP A 99 -0.59 -16.89 7.97
N LEU A 100 0.00 -15.95 8.69
CA LEU A 100 -0.34 -14.53 8.56
C LEU A 100 0.01 -14.05 7.14
N LEU A 101 1.21 -14.34 6.65
CA LEU A 101 1.62 -13.96 5.30
C LEU A 101 0.66 -14.53 4.27
N TYR A 102 0.30 -15.81 4.35
CA TYR A 102 -0.67 -16.44 3.45
C TYR A 102 -2.01 -15.67 3.44
N THR A 103 -2.51 -15.30 4.62
CA THR A 103 -3.74 -14.52 4.75
C THR A 103 -3.62 -13.13 4.11
N LEU A 104 -2.49 -12.45 4.28
CA LEU A 104 -2.24 -11.16 3.66
C LEU A 104 -2.14 -11.26 2.14
N ARG A 105 -1.48 -12.30 1.61
CA ARG A 105 -1.39 -12.58 0.17
C ARG A 105 -2.79 -12.72 -0.44
N LEU A 106 -3.66 -13.54 0.15
CA LEU A 106 -5.04 -13.71 -0.33
C LEU A 106 -5.82 -12.40 -0.37
N LYS A 107 -5.54 -11.46 0.53
CA LYS A 107 -6.25 -10.18 0.64
C LYS A 107 -5.68 -9.09 -0.24
N LEU A 108 -4.37 -9.08 -0.48
CA LEU A 108 -3.67 -7.96 -1.08
C LEU A 108 -3.15 -8.25 -2.49
N ASP A 109 -2.93 -9.52 -2.87
CA ASP A 109 -2.46 -9.89 -4.21
C ASP A 109 -3.48 -9.64 -5.32
N PRO A 110 -4.79 -9.95 -5.14
CA PRO A 110 -5.77 -9.74 -6.20
C PRO A 110 -5.84 -8.28 -6.66
N SER A 111 -5.72 -8.09 -7.97
CA SER A 111 -5.94 -6.79 -8.61
C SER A 111 -7.42 -6.64 -8.95
N HIS A 112 -8.15 -5.89 -8.11
CA HIS A 112 -9.53 -5.49 -8.37
C HIS A 112 -9.61 -3.97 -8.44
N CYS A 113 -10.23 -3.40 -9.49
CA CYS A 113 -10.20 -1.96 -9.74
C CYS A 113 -10.83 -1.11 -8.62
N THR A 114 -11.79 -1.65 -7.88
CA THR A 114 -12.47 -0.94 -6.78
C THR A 114 -11.84 -1.15 -5.40
N ILE A 115 -10.91 -2.09 -5.25
CA ILE A 115 -10.32 -2.44 -3.95
C ILE A 115 -8.82 -2.12 -3.99
N LYS A 116 -8.37 -1.32 -3.04
CA LYS A 116 -6.96 -0.94 -2.90
C LYS A 116 -6.13 -2.16 -2.51
N ASN A 117 -5.05 -2.43 -3.24
CA ASN A 117 -4.22 -3.63 -3.12
C ASN A 117 -2.74 -3.30 -2.82
N TRP A 118 -1.85 -4.28 -2.91
CA TRP A 118 -0.41 -4.11 -2.66
C TRP A 118 0.22 -2.93 -3.43
N LYS A 119 -0.19 -2.67 -4.69
CA LYS A 119 0.36 -1.55 -5.48
C LYS A 119 0.05 -0.20 -4.86
N ASN A 120 -1.16 -0.05 -4.32
CA ASN A 120 -1.60 1.20 -3.69
C ASN A 120 -0.80 1.45 -2.40
N PHE A 121 -0.49 0.37 -1.67
CA PHE A 121 0.30 0.43 -0.44
C PHE A 121 1.76 0.78 -0.76
N ALA A 122 2.36 0.06 -1.70
CA ALA A 122 3.72 0.28 -2.17
C ALA A 122 3.93 1.69 -2.74
N SER A 123 3.02 2.16 -3.59
CA SER A 123 3.05 3.53 -4.14
C SER A 123 2.99 4.57 -3.02
N ARG A 124 2.15 4.38 -1.99
CA ARG A 124 2.05 5.30 -0.86
C ARG A 124 3.32 5.35 -0.01
N TRP A 125 4.07 4.26 0.03
CA TRP A 125 5.40 4.19 0.66
C TRP A 125 6.55 4.56 -0.27
N GLY A 126 6.25 5.15 -1.43
CA GLY A 126 7.23 5.78 -2.30
C GLY A 126 7.80 4.89 -3.40
N MET A 127 7.24 3.69 -3.63
CA MET A 127 7.62 2.87 -4.79
C MET A 127 7.16 3.56 -6.08
N THR A 128 8.09 3.76 -7.02
CA THR A 128 7.80 4.40 -8.31
C THR A 128 6.93 3.52 -9.20
N TYR A 129 6.32 4.12 -10.22
CA TYR A 129 5.50 3.38 -11.18
C TYR A 129 6.28 2.25 -11.86
N ASP A 130 7.50 2.54 -12.32
CA ASP A 130 8.35 1.55 -13.00
C ASP A 130 8.72 0.39 -12.09
N GLU A 131 9.00 0.67 -10.80
CA GLU A 131 9.25 -0.37 -9.80
C GLU A 131 8.01 -1.24 -9.53
N LEU A 132 6.82 -0.63 -9.46
CA LEU A 132 5.56 -1.35 -9.29
C LEU A 132 5.29 -2.28 -10.47
N VAL A 133 5.49 -1.78 -11.69
CA VAL A 133 5.33 -2.54 -12.93
C VAL A 133 6.33 -3.70 -12.97
N LEU A 134 7.61 -3.45 -12.67
CA LEU A 134 8.63 -4.50 -12.63
C LEU A 134 8.29 -5.59 -11.61
N LEU A 135 7.80 -5.18 -10.43
CA LEU A 135 7.41 -6.10 -9.38
C LEU A 135 6.22 -6.97 -9.78
N GLU A 136 5.21 -6.40 -10.44
CA GLU A 136 4.07 -7.15 -10.98
C GLU A 136 4.56 -8.20 -12.00
N HIS A 137 5.36 -7.79 -12.99
CA HIS A 137 5.85 -8.71 -14.02
C HIS A 137 6.67 -9.87 -13.43
N ARG A 138 7.50 -9.61 -12.40
CA ARG A 138 8.31 -10.65 -11.74
C ARG A 138 7.47 -11.65 -10.93
N THR A 139 6.34 -11.21 -10.43
CA THR A 139 5.48 -12.02 -9.54
C THR A 139 4.33 -12.68 -10.31
N GLN A 140 4.06 -12.23 -11.53
CA GLN A 140 3.04 -12.79 -12.40
C GLN A 140 3.39 -14.22 -12.82
N GLY A 141 2.61 -15.18 -12.34
CA GLY A 141 2.81 -16.61 -12.64
C GLY A 141 4.00 -17.25 -11.94
N SER A 142 4.64 -16.58 -10.97
CA SER A 142 5.70 -17.17 -10.16
C SER A 142 5.18 -17.64 -8.80
N ALA A 143 6.00 -18.41 -8.08
CA ALA A 143 5.70 -18.81 -6.71
C ALA A 143 5.77 -17.64 -5.71
N HIS A 144 6.29 -16.48 -6.13
CA HIS A 144 6.48 -15.32 -5.27
C HIS A 144 5.29 -14.36 -5.37
N SER A 145 4.72 -14.04 -4.21
CA SER A 145 3.63 -13.08 -4.10
C SER A 145 4.13 -11.63 -4.20
N PRO A 146 3.45 -10.75 -4.93
CA PRO A 146 3.78 -9.32 -4.94
C PRO A 146 3.61 -8.66 -3.57
N THR A 147 2.60 -9.06 -2.78
CA THR A 147 2.45 -8.55 -1.41
C THR A 147 3.67 -8.90 -0.55
N GLN A 148 4.15 -10.14 -0.63
CA GLN A 148 5.30 -10.57 0.17
C GLN A 148 6.58 -9.82 -0.21
N GLU A 149 6.81 -9.63 -1.51
CA GLU A 149 7.99 -8.93 -2.02
C GLU A 149 7.93 -7.41 -1.76
N PHE A 150 6.73 -6.82 -1.76
CA PHE A 150 6.48 -5.48 -1.23
C PHE A 150 6.86 -5.39 0.25
N LEU A 151 6.32 -6.27 1.10
CA LEU A 151 6.60 -6.26 2.54
C LEU A 151 8.09 -6.46 2.82
N ARG A 152 8.77 -7.32 2.05
CA ARG A 152 10.21 -7.55 2.16
C ARG A 152 11.04 -6.28 1.91
N ARG A 153 10.66 -5.44 0.93
CA ARG A 153 11.36 -4.17 0.65
C ARG A 153 11.24 -3.16 1.79
N TYR A 154 10.17 -3.24 2.58
CA TYR A 154 9.90 -2.33 3.70
C TYR A 154 9.96 -3.05 5.05
N ASN A 155 10.81 -4.07 5.17
CA ASN A 155 10.91 -4.91 6.36
C ASN A 155 11.25 -4.14 7.66
N GLU A 156 11.95 -3.01 7.54
CA GLU A 156 12.33 -2.15 8.67
C GLU A 156 11.17 -1.29 9.20
N LYS A 157 10.10 -1.13 8.42
CA LYS A 157 8.91 -0.39 8.89
C LYS A 157 8.21 -1.16 10.02
N SER A 158 7.48 -0.42 10.84
CA SER A 158 6.63 -1.01 11.87
C SER A 158 5.35 -1.58 11.28
N VAL A 159 4.78 -2.61 11.92
CA VAL A 159 3.42 -3.08 11.60
C VAL A 159 2.41 -1.95 11.82
N THR A 160 2.66 -1.04 12.75
CA THR A 160 1.83 0.16 12.98
C THR A 160 1.70 1.02 11.73
N GLU A 161 2.80 1.29 11.02
CA GLU A 161 2.76 2.04 9.75
C GLU A 161 1.95 1.30 8.67
N LEU A 162 2.01 -0.04 8.62
CA LEU A 162 1.19 -0.84 7.71
C LEU A 162 -0.29 -0.77 8.08
N THR A 163 -0.62 -0.79 9.38
CA THR A 163 -2.01 -0.60 9.83
C THR A 163 -2.54 0.78 9.46
N GLU A 164 -1.69 1.80 9.43
CA GLU A 164 -2.08 3.14 9.01
C GLU A 164 -2.42 3.20 7.51
N LEU A 165 -1.66 2.51 6.66
CA LEU A 165 -2.07 2.33 5.26
C LEU A 165 -3.44 1.65 5.14
N CYS A 166 -3.70 0.64 5.98
CA CYS A 166 -5.00 -0.02 5.98
C CYS A 166 -6.12 0.94 6.36
N ARG A 167 -5.90 1.86 7.30
CA ARG A 167 -6.88 2.91 7.66
C ARG A 167 -7.10 3.90 6.52
N ILE A 168 -6.03 4.43 5.95
CA ILE A 168 -6.08 5.40 4.83
C ILE A 168 -6.88 4.84 3.66
N TYR A 169 -6.63 3.57 3.31
CA TYR A 169 -7.31 2.89 2.21
C TYR A 169 -8.59 2.15 2.61
N GLN A 170 -9.02 2.29 3.87
CA GLN A 170 -10.21 1.62 4.41
C GLN A 170 -10.20 0.09 4.21
N ARG A 171 -9.03 -0.53 4.20
CA ARG A 171 -8.84 -1.99 4.16
C ARG A 171 -9.03 -2.60 5.54
N ILE A 172 -10.26 -2.52 6.05
CA ILE A 172 -10.64 -3.00 7.38
C ILE A 172 -10.42 -4.51 7.52
N ASP A 173 -10.57 -5.25 6.42
CA ASP A 173 -10.35 -6.70 6.36
C ASP A 173 -8.88 -7.10 6.60
N VAL A 174 -7.93 -6.29 6.16
CA VAL A 174 -6.49 -6.46 6.43
C VAL A 174 -6.14 -5.91 7.82
N LEU A 175 -6.69 -4.75 8.17
CA LEU A 175 -6.47 -4.11 9.47
C LEU A 175 -6.82 -5.07 10.62
N ARG A 176 -7.98 -5.73 10.56
CA ARG A 176 -8.42 -6.68 11.59
C ARG A 176 -7.50 -7.88 11.72
N VAL A 177 -6.95 -8.37 10.60
CA VAL A 177 -5.98 -9.48 10.60
C VAL A 177 -4.70 -9.03 11.32
N LEU A 178 -4.17 -7.85 10.97
CA LEU A 178 -2.96 -7.31 11.59
C LEU A 178 -3.17 -7.04 13.09
N GLN A 179 -4.27 -6.39 13.48
CA GLN A 179 -4.56 -6.09 14.88
C GLN A 179 -4.68 -7.37 15.71
N ARG A 180 -5.42 -8.35 15.20
CA ARG A 180 -5.56 -9.65 15.88
C ARG A 180 -4.21 -10.31 16.11
N TRP A 181 -3.34 -10.29 15.10
CA TRP A 181 -2.01 -10.87 15.22
C TRP A 181 -1.13 -10.12 16.22
N VAL A 182 -1.12 -8.78 16.19
CA VAL A 182 -0.34 -7.95 17.12
C VAL A 182 -0.80 -8.18 18.57
N GLU A 183 -2.09 -8.37 18.80
CA GLU A 183 -2.65 -8.52 20.15
C GLU A 183 -2.50 -9.95 20.69
N ASN A 184 -2.67 -10.98 19.84
CA ASN A 184 -2.78 -12.37 20.30
C ASN A 184 -1.53 -13.21 20.03
N ASP A 185 -0.92 -13.05 18.85
CA ASP A 185 0.15 -13.94 18.38
C ASP A 185 1.54 -13.37 18.67
N TRP A 186 1.72 -12.06 18.45
CA TRP A 186 3.01 -11.39 18.59
C TRP A 186 3.62 -11.48 20.00
N PRO A 187 2.89 -11.24 21.11
CA PRO A 187 3.49 -11.30 22.44
C PRO A 187 4.06 -12.68 22.77
N SER A 188 3.33 -13.74 22.40
CA SER A 188 3.77 -15.12 22.60
C SER A 188 4.94 -15.50 21.69
N ARG A 189 4.99 -14.97 20.46
CA ARG A 189 6.12 -15.19 19.54
C ARG A 189 7.38 -14.50 20.03
N TRP A 190 7.27 -13.26 20.49
CA TRP A 190 8.40 -12.50 21.03
C TRP A 190 9.02 -13.18 22.25
N GLN A 191 8.19 -13.64 23.19
CA GLN A 191 8.61 -14.38 24.40
C GLN A 191 9.27 -15.73 24.11
N LYS A 192 8.99 -16.36 22.96
CA LYS A 192 9.63 -17.63 22.58
C LYS A 192 10.99 -17.43 21.91
N ALA A 193 11.22 -16.24 21.35
CA ALA A 193 12.42 -15.92 20.59
C ALA A 193 13.52 -15.25 21.45
N HIS A 194 13.19 -14.78 22.66
CA HIS A 194 14.07 -14.05 23.57
C HIS A 194 13.96 -14.61 24.99
#